data_AF-X1QSS0-F1
#
_entry.id   AF-X1QSS0-F1
#
_cell.length_a   1.000
_cell.length_b   1.000
_cell.length_c   1.000
_cell.angle_alpha   90.00
_cell.angle_beta   90.00
_cell.angle_gamma   90.00
#
_symmetry.space_group_name_H-M   'P 1'
#
loop_
_entity.id
_entity.type
_entity.pdbx_description
1 polymer ?
#
loop_
_entity_poly.entity_id
_entity_poly.type
_entity_poly.pdbx_seq_one_letter_code
_entity_poly.pdbx_strand_id
1 'polypeptide(L)'
;MRNGLRIVVEEMPFMKSVAIVFGVRVGSRYEEQKHQGISHLIEHMLFKGTDKRKNTLEISQIIEGIGGEINASTSDESTLLYVKVPQEQFKVAFDVLTDIILNSLMREEDLCKEKKVISEEIKKYQDMPEELVEVLLDKLMWKGHPLGRCILGDEKSINNIQREDLLSYVNEFYRPNNLIISIAGNIKIEEVALQAKKYFEKLDRGEIKN
;
A
#
# COMPACT_ATOMS: atom_id res chain seq x y z
N MET A 1 -19.63 3.87 -0.91
CA MET A 1 -19.92 5.32 -0.81
C MET A 1 -20.21 5.89 -2.20
N ARG A 2 -20.72 7.13 -2.30
CA ARG A 2 -21.09 7.75 -3.60
C ARG A 2 -19.90 7.87 -4.57
N ASN A 3 -18.70 8.08 -4.06
CA ASN A 3 -17.44 8.14 -4.83
C ASN A 3 -16.87 6.78 -5.22
N GLY A 4 -17.58 5.68 -4.96
CA GLY A 4 -17.17 4.32 -5.31
C GLY A 4 -16.33 3.60 -4.25
N LEU A 5 -15.92 4.25 -3.15
CA LEU A 5 -15.24 3.58 -2.04
C LEU A 5 -16.09 2.44 -1.49
N ARG A 6 -15.49 1.25 -1.39
CA ARG A 6 -16.10 0.07 -0.78
C ARG A 6 -15.54 -0.12 0.61
N ILE A 7 -16.45 -0.42 1.55
CA ILE A 7 -16.11 -0.67 2.94
C ILE A 7 -16.78 -1.98 3.32
N VAL A 8 -15.99 -2.88 3.91
CA VAL A 8 -16.45 -4.17 4.44
C VAL A 8 -16.14 -4.17 5.92
N VAL A 9 -17.14 -4.47 6.75
CA VAL A 9 -17.00 -4.47 8.20
C VAL A 9 -17.56 -5.78 8.75
N GLU A 10 -16.75 -6.48 9.53
CA GLU A 10 -17.17 -7.62 10.35
C GLU A 10 -17.10 -7.23 11.82
N GLU A 11 -18.26 -7.09 12.47
CA GLU A 11 -18.33 -6.78 13.89
C GLU A 11 -18.05 -8.04 14.72
N MET A 12 -17.03 -7.99 15.57
CA MET A 12 -16.63 -9.10 16.44
C MET A 12 -16.62 -8.64 17.91
N PRO A 13 -17.80 -8.55 18.59
CA PRO A 13 -17.93 -7.96 19.93
C PRO A 13 -17.10 -8.62 21.03
N PHE A 14 -16.65 -9.86 20.82
CA PHE A 14 -15.87 -10.63 21.79
C PHE A 14 -14.35 -10.39 21.68
N MET A 15 -13.90 -9.70 20.63
CA MET A 15 -12.50 -9.33 20.45
C MET A 15 -12.14 -8.09 21.26
N LYS A 16 -10.86 -7.92 21.58
CA LYS A 16 -10.31 -6.70 22.21
C LYS A 16 -9.46 -5.86 21.25
N SER A 17 -9.44 -6.26 19.99
CA SER A 17 -8.63 -5.66 18.94
C SER A 17 -9.44 -5.45 17.67
N VAL A 18 -8.89 -4.62 16.78
CA VAL A 18 -9.41 -4.34 15.45
C VAL A 18 -8.27 -4.48 14.46
N ALA A 19 -8.54 -5.18 13.35
CA ALA A 19 -7.69 -5.23 12.17
C ALA A 19 -8.32 -4.35 11.08
N ILE A 20 -7.51 -3.52 10.43
CA ILE A 20 -7.91 -2.65 9.31
C ILE A 20 -6.99 -2.96 8.15
N VAL A 21 -7.56 -3.12 6.95
CA VAL A 21 -6.84 -3.30 5.69
C VAL A 21 -7.36 -2.28 4.69
N PHE A 22 -6.46 -1.47 4.14
CA PHE A 22 -6.70 -0.62 2.99
C PHE A 22 -6.09 -1.33 1.78
N GLY A 23 -6.94 -1.88 0.92
CA GLY A 23 -6.53 -2.58 -0.29
C GLY A 23 -6.79 -1.75 -1.54
N VAL A 24 -5.73 -1.38 -2.24
CA VAL A 24 -5.81 -0.75 -3.56
C VAL A 24 -5.73 -1.86 -4.60
N ARG A 25 -6.66 -1.86 -5.57
CA ARG A 25 -6.67 -2.84 -6.66
C ARG A 25 -5.68 -2.45 -7.76
N VAL A 26 -4.41 -2.43 -7.39
CA VAL A 26 -3.28 -2.25 -8.29
C VAL A 26 -2.09 -3.01 -7.70
N GLY A 27 -1.25 -3.57 -8.56
CA GLY A 27 -0.09 -4.39 -8.23
C GLY A 27 0.81 -4.52 -9.44
N SER A 28 1.80 -5.42 -9.40
CA SER A 28 2.85 -5.53 -10.42
C SER A 28 2.33 -5.72 -11.86
N ARG A 29 1.16 -6.37 -12.02
CA ARG A 29 0.61 -6.70 -13.34
C ARG A 29 0.13 -5.48 -14.12
N TYR A 30 -0.18 -4.39 -13.44
CA TYR A 30 -0.72 -3.16 -14.05
C TYR A 30 0.39 -2.17 -14.45
N GLU A 31 1.64 -2.55 -14.19
CA GLU A 31 2.78 -1.67 -14.43
C GLU A 31 3.11 -1.59 -15.93
N GLU A 32 3.57 -0.41 -16.34
CA GLU A 32 4.19 -0.27 -17.66
C GLU A 32 5.56 -0.97 -17.67
N GLN A 33 5.96 -1.48 -18.84
CA GLN A 33 7.23 -2.21 -18.98
C GLN A 33 8.45 -1.41 -18.49
N LYS A 34 8.43 -0.08 -18.65
CA LYS A 34 9.50 0.83 -18.22
C LYS A 34 9.48 1.18 -16.72
N HIS A 35 8.41 0.86 -16.01
CA HIS A 35 8.21 1.18 -14.60
C HIS A 35 7.99 -0.10 -13.75
N GLN A 36 8.61 -1.21 -14.15
CA GLN A 36 8.51 -2.45 -13.38
C GLN A 36 9.03 -2.24 -11.96
N GLY A 37 8.26 -2.70 -10.97
CA GLY A 37 8.50 -2.55 -9.54
C GLY A 37 7.98 -1.24 -8.94
N ILE A 38 7.28 -0.39 -9.70
CA ILE A 38 6.76 0.88 -9.18
C ILE A 38 5.71 0.68 -8.08
N SER A 39 4.89 -0.38 -8.12
CA SER A 39 3.88 -0.66 -7.10
C SER A 39 4.55 -0.97 -5.75
N HIS A 40 5.58 -1.81 -5.79
CA HIS A 40 6.37 -2.16 -4.61
C HIS A 40 7.18 -0.96 -4.08
N LEU A 41 7.75 -0.15 -4.98
CA LEU A 41 8.44 1.07 -4.60
C LEU A 41 7.48 2.09 -3.95
N ILE A 42 6.25 2.22 -4.45
CA ILE A 42 5.23 3.07 -3.81
C ILE A 42 4.89 2.54 -2.43
N GLU A 43 4.73 1.23 -2.26
CA GLU A 43 4.51 0.61 -0.95
C GLU A 43 5.54 1.09 0.08
N HIS A 44 6.83 1.02 -0.25
CA HIS A 44 7.91 1.56 0.60
C HIS A 44 7.76 3.06 0.86
N MET A 45 7.46 3.82 -0.20
CA MET A 45 7.40 5.28 -0.14
C MET A 45 6.21 5.80 0.67
N LEU A 46 5.11 5.04 0.79
CA LEU A 46 3.96 5.40 1.64
C LEU A 46 4.36 5.61 3.11
N PHE A 47 5.40 4.91 3.58
CA PHE A 47 5.88 5.00 4.96
C PHE A 47 6.96 6.07 5.17
N LYS A 48 7.38 6.83 4.15
CA LYS A 48 8.49 7.79 4.28
C LYS A 48 8.08 9.16 4.82
N GLY A 49 6.78 9.40 4.92
CA GLY A 49 6.21 10.51 5.67
C GLY A 49 5.18 11.30 4.88
N THR A 50 4.39 12.04 5.64
CA THR A 50 3.31 12.93 5.21
C THR A 50 3.56 14.34 5.76
N ASP A 51 2.70 15.30 5.44
CA ASP A 51 2.74 16.61 6.08
C ASP A 51 2.47 16.55 7.59
N LYS A 52 1.63 15.61 8.03
CA LYS A 52 1.24 15.44 9.43
C LYS A 52 2.25 14.59 10.22
N ARG A 53 2.96 13.68 9.56
CA ARG A 53 3.90 12.71 10.15
C ARG A 53 5.17 12.69 9.34
N LYS A 54 6.21 13.37 9.80
CA LYS A 54 7.32 13.82 8.95
C LYS A 54 8.24 12.70 8.46
N ASN A 55 8.22 11.52 9.07
CA ASN A 55 9.14 10.43 8.71
C ASN A 55 8.59 9.07 9.14
N THR A 56 9.27 8.00 8.71
CA THR A 56 8.92 6.60 9.03
C THR A 56 8.88 6.33 10.53
N LEU A 57 9.81 6.91 11.30
CA LEU A 57 9.87 6.72 12.75
C LEU A 57 8.63 7.29 13.45
N GLU A 58 8.18 8.48 13.06
CA GLU A 58 6.95 9.05 13.61
C GLU A 58 5.71 8.20 13.28
N ILE A 59 5.62 7.67 12.05
CA ILE A 59 4.52 6.79 11.65
C ILE A 59 4.52 5.52 12.50
N SER A 60 5.67 4.85 12.61
CA SER A 60 5.78 3.58 13.35
C SER A 60 5.55 3.80 14.85
N GLN A 61 6.14 4.84 15.45
CA GLN A 61 5.98 5.14 16.88
C GLN A 61 4.53 5.40 17.29
N ILE A 62 3.73 6.03 16.42
CA ILE A 62 2.31 6.28 16.72
C ILE A 62 1.54 4.95 16.86
N ILE A 63 1.82 3.97 16.01
CA ILE A 63 1.11 2.67 16.02
C ILE A 63 1.73 1.71 17.03
N GLU A 64 3.05 1.56 17.04
CA GLU A 64 3.74 0.65 17.96
C GLU A 64 3.60 1.14 19.42
N GLY A 65 3.62 2.46 19.63
CA GLY A 65 3.46 3.06 20.95
C GLY A 65 2.08 2.86 21.59
N ILE A 66 1.06 2.51 20.80
CA ILE A 66 -0.28 2.14 21.27
C ILE A 66 -0.50 0.62 21.30
N GLY A 67 0.58 -0.17 21.16
CA GLY A 67 0.54 -1.63 21.16
C GLY A 67 0.02 -2.24 19.84
N GLY A 68 0.16 -1.51 18.74
CA GLY A 68 -0.22 -1.95 17.41
C GLY A 68 0.94 -2.42 16.55
N GLU A 69 0.58 -2.98 15.39
CA GLU A 69 1.50 -3.32 14.30
C GLU A 69 0.93 -2.72 13.01
N ILE A 70 1.78 -2.08 12.20
CA ILE A 70 1.45 -1.57 10.87
C ILE A 70 2.42 -2.17 9.86
N ASN A 71 1.90 -2.57 8.70
CA ASN A 71 2.73 -3.09 7.62
C ASN A 71 1.99 -2.95 6.28
N ALA A 72 2.65 -3.34 5.20
CA ALA A 72 2.07 -3.38 3.87
C ALA A 72 2.55 -4.62 3.10
N SER A 73 1.92 -4.85 1.95
CA SER A 73 2.38 -5.83 0.97
C SER A 73 1.87 -5.48 -0.42
N THR A 74 2.64 -5.86 -1.43
CA THR A 74 2.27 -5.75 -2.85
C THR A 74 2.28 -7.14 -3.48
N SER A 75 1.24 -7.43 -4.24
CA SER A 75 1.12 -8.62 -5.08
C SER A 75 1.00 -8.22 -6.54
N ASP A 76 0.76 -9.19 -7.41
CA ASP A 76 0.51 -8.89 -8.81
C ASP A 76 -0.73 -8.03 -9.02
N GLU A 77 -1.75 -8.16 -8.16
CA GLU A 77 -3.06 -7.54 -8.39
C GLU A 77 -3.46 -6.49 -7.37
N SER A 78 -2.75 -6.40 -6.24
CA SER A 78 -3.15 -5.55 -5.12
C SER A 78 -1.98 -5.06 -4.28
N THR A 79 -2.11 -3.85 -3.75
CA THR A 79 -1.26 -3.29 -2.70
C THR A 79 -2.12 -3.09 -1.46
N LEU A 80 -1.70 -3.69 -0.36
CA LEU A 80 -2.41 -3.71 0.92
C LEU A 80 -1.60 -2.92 1.95
N LEU A 81 -2.24 -2.00 2.65
CA LEU A 81 -1.73 -1.45 3.91
C LEU A 81 -2.62 -1.95 5.04
N TYR A 82 -2.03 -2.50 6.08
CA TYR A 82 -2.81 -3.08 7.17
C TYR A 82 -2.25 -2.72 8.54
N VAL A 83 -3.15 -2.69 9.51
CA VAL A 83 -2.82 -2.41 10.90
C VAL A 83 -3.65 -3.30 11.81
N LYS A 84 -3.06 -3.71 12.93
CA LYS A 84 -3.74 -4.38 14.03
C LYS A 84 -3.51 -3.58 15.29
N VAL A 85 -4.58 -3.21 16.00
CA VAL A 85 -4.51 -2.39 17.22
C VAL A 85 -5.52 -2.84 18.27
N PRO A 86 -5.34 -2.50 19.55
CA PRO A 86 -6.44 -2.51 20.53
C PRO A 86 -7.63 -1.69 20.04
N GLN A 87 -8.85 -2.13 20.35
CA GLN A 87 -10.09 -1.53 19.83
C GLN A 87 -10.20 -0.02 20.13
N GLU A 88 -9.71 0.42 21.30
CA GLU A 88 -9.78 1.81 21.76
C GLU A 88 -8.97 2.74 20.85
N GLN A 89 -8.01 2.17 20.12
CA GLN A 89 -7.08 2.89 19.26
C GLN A 89 -7.49 2.88 17.78
N PHE A 90 -8.66 2.32 17.44
CA PHE A 90 -9.19 2.26 16.08
C PHE A 90 -9.09 3.60 15.34
N LYS A 91 -9.50 4.70 16.00
CA LYS A 91 -9.51 6.04 15.38
C LYS A 91 -8.11 6.56 15.06
N VAL A 92 -7.12 6.25 15.92
CA VAL A 92 -5.71 6.60 15.69
C VAL A 92 -5.18 5.83 14.49
N ALA A 93 -5.42 4.51 14.48
CA ALA A 93 -4.97 3.63 13.40
C ALA A 93 -5.58 4.00 12.04
N PHE A 94 -6.90 4.29 12.01
CA PHE A 94 -7.59 4.73 10.79
C PHE A 94 -7.04 6.06 10.28
N ASP A 95 -6.76 7.02 11.17
CA ASP A 95 -6.16 8.31 10.82
C ASP A 95 -4.72 8.18 10.29
N VAL A 96 -3.92 7.23 10.83
CA VAL A 96 -2.58 6.93 10.29
C VAL A 96 -2.67 6.35 8.90
N LEU A 97 -3.45 5.26 8.71
CA LEU A 97 -3.62 4.61 7.39
C LEU A 97 -4.14 5.57 6.33
N THR A 98 -5.10 6.43 6.70
CA THR A 98 -5.67 7.41 5.78
C THR A 98 -4.68 8.50 5.41
N ASP A 99 -3.84 8.94 6.35
CA ASP A 99 -2.85 9.96 6.06
C ASP A 99 -1.73 9.43 5.16
N ILE A 100 -1.20 8.23 5.42
CA ILE A 100 -0.13 7.67 4.58
C ILE A 100 -0.61 7.36 3.16
N ILE A 101 -1.85 6.89 2.98
CA ILE A 101 -2.38 6.54 1.66
C ILE A 101 -2.74 7.78 0.82
N LEU A 102 -3.16 8.88 1.45
CA LEU A 102 -3.64 10.08 0.74
C LEU A 102 -2.59 11.19 0.65
N ASN A 103 -1.69 11.30 1.63
CA ASN A 103 -0.84 12.46 1.82
C ASN A 103 0.66 12.12 1.91
N SER A 104 1.09 10.94 1.44
CA SER A 104 2.52 10.64 1.36
C SER A 104 3.22 11.63 0.43
N LEU A 105 4.34 12.19 0.89
CA LEU A 105 5.05 13.29 0.21
C LEU A 105 5.84 12.83 -1.02
N MET A 106 6.12 11.53 -1.11
CA MET A 106 6.94 10.91 -2.15
C MET A 106 8.25 11.70 -2.39
N ARG A 107 8.98 12.08 -1.34
CA ARG A 107 10.14 12.99 -1.47
C ARG A 107 11.26 12.36 -2.29
N GLU A 108 11.92 13.16 -3.13
CA GLU A 108 13.03 12.72 -3.98
C GLU A 108 14.18 12.10 -3.17
N GLU A 109 14.49 12.69 -2.00
CA GLU A 109 15.53 12.21 -1.10
C GLU A 109 15.24 10.83 -0.52
N ASP A 110 13.97 10.50 -0.29
CA ASP A 110 13.55 9.21 0.23
C ASP A 110 13.51 8.18 -0.90
N LEU A 111 13.03 8.57 -2.09
CA LEU A 111 13.09 7.75 -3.30
C LEU A 111 14.52 7.30 -3.61
N CYS A 112 15.49 8.21 -3.55
CA CYS A 112 16.90 7.87 -3.79
C CYS A 112 17.46 6.85 -2.77
N LYS A 113 16.95 6.83 -1.54
CA LYS A 113 17.33 5.84 -0.52
C LYS A 113 16.63 4.52 -0.77
N GLU A 114 15.32 4.54 -1.03
CA GLU A 114 14.52 3.33 -1.22
C GLU A 114 14.91 2.54 -2.47
N LYS A 115 15.30 3.22 -3.56
CA LYS A 115 15.88 2.53 -4.73
C LYS A 115 17.06 1.62 -4.37
N LYS A 116 17.90 2.05 -3.42
CA LYS A 116 19.04 1.25 -2.96
C LYS A 116 18.58 0.08 -2.11
N VAL A 117 17.62 0.30 -1.22
CA VAL A 117 17.03 -0.77 -0.39
C VAL A 117 16.42 -1.85 -1.28
N ILE A 118 15.60 -1.47 -2.26
CA ILE A 118 14.96 -2.42 -3.19
C ILE A 118 15.99 -3.12 -4.06
N SER A 119 17.06 -2.43 -4.48
CA SER A 119 18.15 -3.08 -5.25
C SER A 119 18.84 -4.17 -4.44
N GLU A 120 19.04 -3.98 -3.13
CA GLU A 120 19.58 -5.02 -2.25
C GLU A 120 18.56 -6.15 -2.00
N GLU A 121 17.27 -5.85 -1.95
CA GLU A 121 16.22 -6.86 -1.86
C GLU A 121 16.16 -7.74 -3.11
N ILE A 122 16.26 -7.15 -4.31
CA ILE A 122 16.35 -7.91 -5.57
C ILE A 122 17.53 -8.90 -5.53
N LYS A 123 18.70 -8.45 -5.05
CA LYS A 123 19.88 -9.33 -4.92
C LYS A 123 19.64 -10.44 -3.91
N LYS A 124 19.03 -10.11 -2.76
CA LYS A 124 18.66 -11.10 -1.76
C LYS A 124 17.74 -12.19 -2.33
N TYR A 125 16.73 -11.83 -3.12
CA TYR A 125 15.86 -12.81 -3.79
C TYR A 125 16.63 -13.67 -4.81
N GLN A 126 17.61 -13.10 -5.51
CA GLN A 126 18.48 -13.88 -6.41
C GLN A 126 19.37 -14.88 -5.66
N ASP A 127 19.74 -14.57 -4.42
CA ASP A 127 20.54 -15.43 -3.54
C ASP A 127 19.70 -16.46 -2.76
N MET A 128 18.36 -16.42 -2.86
CA MET A 128 17.43 -17.36 -2.23
C MET A 128 16.83 -18.30 -3.28
N PRO A 129 17.34 -19.54 -3.43
CA PRO A 129 16.92 -20.45 -4.49
C PRO A 129 15.41 -20.74 -4.52
N GLU A 130 14.78 -20.84 -3.35
CA GLU A 130 13.34 -21.07 -3.21
C GLU A 130 12.51 -19.94 -3.85
N GLU A 131 12.84 -18.68 -3.54
CA GLU A 131 12.15 -17.50 -4.10
C GLU A 131 12.46 -17.34 -5.60
N LEU A 132 13.73 -17.56 -5.98
CA LEU A 132 14.17 -17.41 -7.36
C LEU A 132 13.46 -18.42 -8.30
N VAL A 133 13.20 -19.64 -7.84
CA VAL A 133 12.48 -20.64 -8.62
C VAL A 133 11.07 -20.18 -8.96
N GLU A 134 10.35 -19.55 -8.02
CA GLU A 134 9.01 -19.02 -8.28
C GLU A 134 9.04 -17.92 -9.35
N VAL A 135 9.95 -16.95 -9.21
CA VAL A 135 10.13 -15.86 -10.20
C VAL A 135 10.47 -16.41 -11.59
N LEU A 136 11.34 -17.41 -11.67
CA LEU A 136 11.71 -18.03 -12.95
C LEU A 136 10.54 -18.83 -13.55
N LEU A 137 9.78 -19.53 -12.72
CA LEU A 137 8.61 -20.29 -13.16
C LEU A 137 7.54 -19.35 -13.73
N ASP A 138 7.19 -18.27 -13.03
CA ASP A 138 6.21 -17.29 -13.50
C ASP A 138 6.63 -16.65 -14.82
N LYS A 139 7.91 -16.28 -14.94
CA LYS A 139 8.46 -15.72 -16.18
C LYS A 139 8.36 -16.70 -17.37
N LEU A 140 8.51 -18.00 -17.12
CA LEU A 140 8.42 -19.03 -18.14
C LEU A 140 6.97 -19.34 -18.52
N MET A 141 6.08 -19.48 -17.52
CA MET A 141 4.66 -19.77 -17.73
C MET A 141 3.93 -18.59 -18.42
N TRP A 142 4.23 -17.36 -18.00
CA TRP A 142 3.55 -16.14 -18.44
C TRP A 142 4.41 -15.32 -19.41
N LYS A 143 5.09 -15.99 -20.34
CA LYS A 143 6.01 -15.34 -21.28
C LYS A 143 5.32 -14.22 -22.06
N GLY A 144 5.83 -12.98 -21.90
CA GLY A 144 5.30 -11.79 -22.57
C GLY A 144 4.02 -11.23 -21.96
N HIS A 145 3.52 -11.83 -20.88
CA HIS A 145 2.35 -11.35 -20.14
C HIS A 145 2.78 -10.64 -18.85
N PRO A 146 2.09 -9.57 -18.40
CA PRO A 146 2.48 -8.83 -17.19
C PRO A 146 2.59 -9.66 -15.91
N LEU A 147 1.79 -10.72 -15.76
CA LEU A 147 1.87 -11.67 -14.63
C LEU A 147 3.20 -12.43 -14.54
N GLY A 148 4.01 -12.45 -15.61
CA GLY A 148 5.35 -13.07 -15.57
C GLY A 148 6.46 -12.13 -15.10
N ARG A 149 6.12 -10.92 -14.67
CA ARG A 149 7.08 -9.92 -14.20
C ARG A 149 7.25 -10.08 -12.69
N CYS A 150 8.48 -9.92 -12.22
CA CYS A 150 8.77 -9.92 -10.79
C CYS A 150 8.16 -8.68 -10.13
N ILE A 151 7.51 -8.85 -8.96
CA ILE A 151 6.93 -7.76 -8.17
C ILE A 151 7.99 -6.74 -7.76
N LEU A 152 9.21 -7.19 -7.47
CA LEU A 152 10.35 -6.31 -7.16
C LEU A 152 10.80 -5.47 -8.37
N GLY A 153 10.35 -5.82 -9.56
CA GLY A 153 10.79 -5.24 -10.82
C GLY A 153 12.17 -5.72 -11.24
N ASP A 154 12.83 -4.89 -12.05
CA ASP A 154 14.21 -5.09 -12.45
C ASP A 154 15.07 -3.88 -12.07
N GLU A 155 16.35 -4.12 -11.79
CA GLU A 155 17.26 -3.09 -11.27
C GLU A 155 17.37 -1.87 -12.22
N LYS A 156 17.22 -2.05 -13.54
CA LYS A 156 17.26 -0.93 -14.49
C LYS A 156 16.00 -0.08 -14.37
N SER A 157 14.83 -0.71 -14.32
CA SER A 157 13.55 -0.02 -14.13
C SER A 157 13.52 0.74 -12.80
N ILE A 158 13.90 0.10 -11.68
CA ILE A 158 13.95 0.72 -10.36
C ILE A 158 14.86 1.96 -10.35
N ASN A 159 16.03 1.89 -10.97
CA ASN A 159 16.93 3.03 -11.04
C ASN A 159 16.38 4.18 -11.89
N ASN A 160 15.57 3.90 -12.91
CA ASN A 160 15.02 4.90 -13.83
C ASN A 160 13.74 5.57 -13.33
N ILE A 161 12.96 4.95 -12.43
CA ILE A 161 11.69 5.53 -11.92
C ILE A 161 11.95 6.88 -11.26
N GLN A 162 11.24 7.93 -11.66
CA GLN A 162 11.33 9.27 -11.07
C GLN A 162 10.16 9.52 -10.11
N ARG A 163 10.28 10.56 -9.29
CA ARG A 163 9.20 10.96 -8.36
C ARG A 163 7.92 11.28 -9.10
N GLU A 164 8.00 11.89 -10.27
CA GLU A 164 6.86 12.23 -11.11
C GLU A 164 6.10 10.97 -11.56
N ASP A 165 6.81 9.86 -11.78
CA ASP A 165 6.18 8.57 -12.09
C ASP A 165 5.40 8.05 -10.88
N LEU A 166 5.96 8.14 -9.66
CA LEU A 166 5.26 7.76 -8.43
C LEU A 166 3.98 8.57 -8.23
N LEU A 167 4.09 9.90 -8.36
CA LEU A 167 2.95 10.81 -8.20
C LEU A 167 1.87 10.55 -9.25
N SER A 168 2.28 10.30 -10.49
CA SER A 168 1.35 9.97 -11.59
C SER A 168 0.64 8.65 -11.31
N TYR A 169 1.37 7.62 -10.87
CA TYR A 169 0.83 6.31 -10.54
C TYR A 169 -0.14 6.36 -9.36
N VAL A 170 0.22 7.06 -8.27
CA VAL A 170 -0.68 7.28 -7.12
C VAL A 170 -1.94 8.02 -7.58
N ASN A 171 -1.77 9.09 -8.35
CA ASN A 171 -2.89 9.87 -8.87
C ASN A 171 -3.77 9.05 -9.83
N GLU A 172 -3.25 8.04 -10.51
CA GLU A 172 -4.05 7.16 -11.37
C GLU A 172 -4.81 6.10 -10.55
N PHE A 173 -4.12 5.38 -9.68
CA PHE A 173 -4.65 4.16 -9.06
C PHE A 173 -5.18 4.32 -7.63
N TYR A 174 -4.71 5.29 -6.85
CA TYR A 174 -5.06 5.45 -5.43
C TYR A 174 -6.31 6.31 -5.28
N ARG A 175 -7.39 5.81 -5.88
CA ARG A 175 -8.69 6.50 -5.97
C ARG A 175 -9.74 5.80 -5.11
N PRO A 176 -10.75 6.53 -4.60
CA PRO A 176 -11.79 5.92 -3.77
C PRO A 176 -12.45 4.70 -4.42
N ASN A 177 -12.78 4.76 -5.71
CA ASN A 177 -13.35 3.64 -6.46
C ASN A 177 -12.39 2.47 -6.76
N ASN A 178 -11.08 2.64 -6.55
CA ASN A 178 -10.10 1.57 -6.61
C ASN A 178 -9.72 1.01 -5.23
N LEU A 179 -10.14 1.68 -4.16
CA LEU A 179 -9.82 1.35 -2.78
C LEU A 179 -10.94 0.51 -2.15
N ILE A 180 -10.54 -0.47 -1.34
CA ILE A 180 -11.42 -1.22 -0.43
C ILE A 180 -10.86 -1.05 0.97
N ILE A 181 -11.71 -0.69 1.92
CA ILE A 181 -11.38 -0.70 3.34
C ILE A 181 -12.07 -1.90 3.98
N SER A 182 -11.31 -2.87 4.45
CA SER A 182 -11.82 -4.03 5.19
C SER A 182 -11.46 -3.91 6.66
N ILE A 183 -12.44 -4.06 7.53
CA ILE A 183 -12.27 -3.92 8.98
C ILE A 183 -12.93 -5.11 9.68
N ALA A 184 -12.22 -5.73 10.61
CA ALA A 184 -12.75 -6.81 11.44
C ALA A 184 -12.29 -6.62 12.88
N GLY A 185 -13.21 -6.77 13.85
CA GLY A 185 -12.89 -6.63 15.26
C GLY A 185 -14.04 -6.05 16.08
N ASN A 186 -13.77 -5.69 17.33
CA ASN A 186 -14.80 -5.09 18.18
C ASN A 186 -14.95 -3.59 17.87
N ILE A 187 -15.62 -3.31 16.76
CA ILE A 187 -15.93 -1.96 16.29
C ILE A 187 -17.30 -1.96 15.62
N LYS A 188 -18.05 -0.90 15.87
CA LYS A 188 -19.39 -0.70 15.30
C LYS A 188 -19.30 -0.16 13.87
N ILE A 189 -20.16 -0.67 12.99
CA ILE A 189 -20.20 -0.22 11.59
C ILE A 189 -20.47 1.29 11.48
N GLU A 190 -21.21 1.88 12.42
CA GLU A 190 -21.49 3.31 12.46
C GLU A 190 -20.22 4.14 12.74
N GLU A 191 -19.34 3.65 13.61
CA GLU A 191 -18.05 4.30 13.90
C GLU A 191 -17.13 4.27 12.69
N VAL A 192 -17.08 3.14 11.99
CA VAL A 192 -16.33 3.00 10.74
C VAL A 192 -16.87 3.95 9.68
N ALA A 193 -18.20 3.98 9.49
CA ALA A 193 -18.84 4.86 8.52
C ALA A 193 -18.56 6.33 8.81
N LEU A 194 -18.51 6.73 10.08
CA LEU A 194 -18.16 8.09 10.49
C LEU A 194 -16.72 8.45 10.13
N GLN A 195 -15.74 7.57 10.40
CA GLN A 195 -14.35 7.80 10.01
C GLN A 195 -14.20 7.85 8.49
N ALA A 196 -14.80 6.90 7.77
CA ALA A 196 -14.72 6.87 6.31
C ALA A 196 -15.33 8.12 5.68
N LYS A 197 -16.47 8.60 6.17
CA LYS A 197 -17.05 9.88 5.72
C LYS A 197 -16.10 11.05 5.99
N LYS A 198 -15.55 11.15 7.21
CA LYS A 198 -14.64 12.24 7.59
C LYS A 198 -13.50 12.44 6.59
N TYR A 199 -12.86 11.36 6.12
CA TYR A 199 -11.68 11.47 5.27
C TYR A 199 -11.95 11.29 3.77
N PHE A 200 -12.90 10.43 3.40
CA PHE A 200 -13.09 10.05 1.99
C PHE A 200 -14.32 10.70 1.34
N GLU A 201 -15.24 11.33 2.08
CA GLU A 201 -16.49 11.84 1.49
C GLU A 201 -16.28 12.92 0.42
N LYS A 202 -15.25 13.76 0.60
CA LYS A 202 -14.91 14.85 -0.33
C LYS A 202 -14.00 14.41 -1.48
N LEU A 203 -13.56 13.15 -1.50
CA LEU A 203 -12.71 12.65 -2.57
C LEU A 203 -13.56 12.25 -3.78
N ASP A 204 -13.15 12.76 -4.93
CA ASP A 204 -13.79 12.42 -6.19
C ASP A 204 -13.50 10.99 -6.61
N ARG A 205 -14.46 10.42 -7.33
CA ARG A 205 -14.25 9.17 -8.06
C ARG A 205 -13.19 9.40 -9.12
N GLY A 206 -12.19 8.54 -9.21
CA GLY A 206 -11.15 8.61 -10.24
C GLY A 206 -11.48 7.80 -11.49
N GLU A 207 -10.83 8.15 -12.59
CA GLU A 207 -10.77 7.36 -13.82
C GLU A 207 -9.58 6.41 -13.74
N ILE A 208 -9.85 5.10 -13.66
CA ILE A 208 -8.80 4.08 -13.56
C ILE A 208 -8.68 3.45 -14.95
N LYS A 209 -7.48 3.48 -15.54
CA LYS A 209 -7.23 2.76 -16.78
C LYS A 209 -7.09 1.27 -16.48
N ASN A 210 -7.72 0.45 -17.32
CA ASN A 210 -7.67 -1.01 -17.23
C ASN A 210 -6.44 -1.56 -17.96
#